data_AF-A0A941P8L2-F1
#
_entry.id   AF-A0A941P8L2-F1
#
_cell.length_a   1.000
_cell.length_b   1.000
_cell.length_c   1.000
_cell.angle_alpha   90.00
_cell.angle_beta   90.00
_cell.angle_gamma   90.00
#
_symmetry.space_group_name_H-M   'P 1'
#
loop_
_entity.id
_entity.type
_entity.pdbx_description
1 polymer ?
#
loop_
_entity_poly.entity_id
_entity_poly.type
_entity_poly.pdbx_seq_one_letter_code
_entity_poly.pdbx_strand_id
1 'polypeptide(L)' 'ADLKKRGAQLGAADLMIAAHARAIGATVVTNNVKDFGRVKGLRVENWTK' A
#
# COMPACT_ATOMS: atom_id res chain seq x y z
N ALA A 1 -14.70 -6.24 1.14
CA ALA A 1 -15.29 -5.38 0.08
C ALA A 1 -14.52 -4.09 -0.15
N ASP A 2 -13.94 -3.50 0.90
CA ASP A 2 -13.40 -2.14 0.89
C ASP A 2 -12.05 -1.97 0.14
N LEU A 3 -11.13 -2.94 0.25
CA LEU A 3 -9.85 -2.90 -0.45
C LEU A 3 -9.96 -3.06 -1.98
N LYS A 4 -10.93 -3.81 -2.52
CA LYS A 4 -11.07 -4.01 -3.98
C LYS A 4 -11.52 -2.73 -4.70
N LYS A 5 -12.39 -1.93 -4.10
CA LYS A 5 -12.84 -0.65 -4.70
C LYS A 5 -11.73 0.42 -4.71
N ARG A 6 -10.89 0.48 -3.66
CA ARG A 6 -9.73 1.40 -3.60
C ARG A 6 -8.50 0.84 -4.33
N GLY A 7 -8.39 -0.48 -4.36
CA GLY A 7 -7.40 -1.24 -5.11
C GLY A 7 -7.62 -1.20 -6.63
N ALA A 8 -8.71 -0.61 -7.13
CA ALA A 8 -8.88 -0.37 -8.57
C ALA A 8 -7.78 0.56 -9.15
N GLN A 9 -7.10 1.35 -8.30
CA GLN A 9 -5.91 2.12 -8.69
C GLN A 9 -4.58 1.44 -8.33
N LEU A 10 -4.56 0.39 -7.49
CA LEU A 10 -3.34 -0.38 -7.21
C LEU A 10 -3.26 -1.56 -8.18
N GLY A 11 -2.07 -1.85 -8.68
CA GLY A 11 -1.85 -3.12 -9.37
C GLY A 11 -2.17 -4.31 -8.46
N ALA A 12 -2.47 -5.47 -9.04
CA ALA A 12 -2.71 -6.69 -8.27
C ALA A 12 -1.53 -7.05 -7.35
N ALA A 13 -0.29 -6.80 -7.81
CA ALA A 13 0.93 -6.97 -7.01
C ALA A 13 1.00 -6.00 -5.83
N ASP A 14 0.75 -4.70 -6.07
CA ASP A 14 0.77 -3.67 -5.02
C ASP A 14 -0.27 -3.95 -3.94
N LEU A 15 -1.44 -4.47 -4.33
CA LEU A 15 -2.48 -4.89 -3.40
C LEU A 15 -1.99 -6.03 -2.50
N MET A 16 -1.27 -7.01 -3.03
CA MET A 16 -0.70 -8.10 -2.25
C MET A 16 0.40 -7.60 -1.30
N ILE A 17 1.28 -6.70 -1.76
CA ILE A 17 2.32 -6.07 -0.93
C ILE A 17 1.67 -5.30 0.22
N ALA A 18 0.69 -4.44 -0.08
CA ALA A 18 -0.02 -3.63 0.91
C ALA A 18 -0.79 -4.50 1.91
N ALA A 19 -1.43 -5.58 1.45
CA ALA A 19 -2.14 -6.51 2.32
C ALA A 19 -1.18 -7.24 3.26
N HIS A 20 -0.06 -7.74 2.73
CA HIS A 20 0.96 -8.44 3.52
C HIS A 20 1.58 -7.52 4.57
N ALA A 21 2.04 -6.33 4.15
CA ALA A 21 2.64 -5.35 5.05
C ALA A 21 1.65 -4.89 6.13
N ARG A 22 0.37 -4.68 5.78
CA ARG A 22 -0.66 -4.35 6.77
C ARG A 22 -0.91 -5.49 7.75
N ALA A 23 -0.94 -6.75 7.29
CA ALA A 23 -1.19 -7.90 8.15
C ALA A 23 -0.12 -8.10 9.22
N ILE A 24 1.15 -7.82 8.88
CA ILE A 24 2.27 -7.92 9.82
C ILE A 24 2.60 -6.58 10.49
N GLY A 25 1.84 -5.53 10.18
CA GLY A 25 2.11 -4.17 10.63
C GLY A 25 3.44 -3.61 10.16
N ALA A 26 3.99 -4.00 9.00
CA ALA A 26 5.22 -3.43 8.45
C ALA A 26 5.01 -2.05 7.78
N THR A 27 6.11 -1.36 7.53
CA THR A 27 6.16 -0.14 6.71
C THR A 27 6.58 -0.48 5.28
N VAL A 28 5.82 0.00 4.29
CA VAL A 28 6.16 -0.14 2.87
C VAL A 28 7.04 1.05 2.45
N VAL A 29 8.27 0.76 2.04
CA VAL A 29 9.15 1.77 1.44
C VAL A 29 8.95 1.75 -0.07
N THR A 30 8.52 2.86 -0.65
CA THR A 30 8.22 2.97 -2.09
C THR A 30 8.31 4.41 -2.59
N ASN A 31 8.68 4.61 -3.86
CA ASN A 31 8.53 5.92 -4.49
C ASN A 31 7.06 6.23 -4.86
N ASN A 32 6.20 5.20 -4.94
CA ASN A 32 4.79 5.33 -5.29
C ASN A 32 3.90 5.57 -4.06
N VAL A 33 4.27 6.58 -3.27
CA VAL A 33 3.56 6.92 -2.01
C VAL A 33 2.09 7.24 -2.26
N LYS A 34 1.76 7.81 -3.43
CA LYS A 34 0.41 8.23 -3.78
C LYS A 34 -0.58 7.07 -3.81
N ASP A 35 -0.15 5.93 -4.36
CA ASP A 35 -1.03 4.76 -4.47
C ASP A 35 -1.08 4.00 -3.14
N PHE A 36 0.07 3.68 -2.54
CA PHE A 36 0.13 2.95 -1.26
C PHE A 36 -0.49 3.75 -0.09
N GLY A 37 -0.38 5.08 -0.10
CA GLY A 37 -0.98 5.96 0.91
C GLY A 37 -2.52 5.94 0.96
N ARG A 38 -3.18 5.41 -0.08
CA ARG A 38 -4.64 5.20 -0.07
C ARG A 38 -5.08 4.01 0.79
N VAL A 39 -4.14 3.13 1.16
CA VAL A 39 -4.43 1.95 1.97
C VAL A 39 -4.50 2.36 3.43
N LYS A 40 -5.72 2.47 3.96
CA LYS A 40 -5.96 2.87 5.36
C LYS A 40 -5.26 1.89 6.33
N GLY A 41 -4.46 2.44 7.24
CA GLY A 41 -3.72 1.67 8.24
C GLY A 41 -2.42 1.03 7.72
N LEU A 42 -1.99 1.37 6.51
CA LEU A 42 -0.66 1.02 6.01
C LEU A 42 0.32 2.15 6.31
N ARG A 43 1.50 1.80 6.84
CA ARG A 43 2.61 2.75 6.99
C ARG A 43 3.41 2.78 5.70
N VAL A 44 3.73 3.98 5.20
CA VAL A 44 4.43 4.16 3.93
C VAL A 44 5.54 5.19 4.08
N GLU A 45 6.72 4.88 3.57
CA GLU A 45 7.90 5.76 3.55
C GLU A 45 8.45 5.90 2.14
N ASN A 46 9.14 7.02 1.87
CA ASN A 46 9.85 7.25 0.63
C ASN A 46 11.28 7.67 0.95
N TRP A 47 12.25 6.85 0.53
CA TRP A 47 13.68 7.07 0.78
C TRP A 47 14.42 7.66 -0.43
N THR A 48 13.75 7.87 -1.56
CA THR A 48 14.35 8.52 -2.73
C THR A 48 14.19 10.04 -2.70
N LYS A 49 13.86 10.58 -1.52
CA LYS A 49 13.73 12.01 -1.23
C LYS A 49 14.71 12.39 -0.14
#